data_AF-A0AAU2C1S1-F1
#
_entry.id   AF-A0AAU2C1S1-F1
#
_cell.length_a   1.000
_cell.length_b   1.000
_cell.length_c   1.000
_cell.angle_alpha   90.00
_cell.angle_beta   90.00
_cell.angle_gamma   90.00
#
_symmetry.space_group_name_H-M   'P 1'
#
loop_
_entity.id
_entity.type
_entity.pdbx_description
1 polymer ?
#
loop_
_entity_poly.entity_id
_entity_poly.type
_entity_poly.pdbx_seq_one_letter_code
_entity_poly.pdbx_strand_id
1 'polypeptide(L)'
;MTDDWKRRLDALHADLVRRDDPVAWVTEADAVEASRRYPQIALRGPVFGVAARDRTAAEPGWRLLKPVVDGMPQQARDGLNSHLWFRAKDDTDDPAARRELLAAVAVLERAPADEVEALGVRYRVVRGDEFARTGDDGLEPPRPTDLEPVSPSWEDPGTAPSPDVGYVLDPDRDEGPMAGALRLGLRDFTYTGDRFPPDVRADSEWAARTHPDVVRLPVGFSVAERDGSDWTPCGSLAATPHEARRSLYEGMARVWAMLYRFDEHKKALYARAAETFRAAGRADEASVEDRLFRICRVERMVRLGPDGPEPPRPSDLDEYGPMKLHPTLHTDGTVQYDD
;
A
#
# COMPACT_ATOMS: atom_id res chain seq x y z
N MET A 1 -29.68 8.07 -10.29
CA MET A 1 -28.67 7.03 -10.01
C MET A 1 -28.87 6.39 -8.64
N THR A 2 -30.10 6.07 -8.22
CA THR A 2 -30.41 6.01 -6.77
C THR A 2 -30.55 4.62 -6.16
N ASP A 3 -30.63 3.54 -6.96
CA ASP A 3 -30.77 2.16 -6.45
C ASP A 3 -29.66 1.19 -6.90
N ASP A 4 -28.66 1.68 -7.62
CA ASP A 4 -27.58 0.83 -8.13
C ASP A 4 -26.68 0.27 -7.02
N TRP A 5 -26.37 1.12 -6.05
CA TRP A 5 -25.60 0.72 -4.86
C TRP A 5 -26.33 -0.33 -4.01
N LYS A 6 -27.66 -0.21 -3.86
CA LYS A 6 -28.49 -1.19 -3.12
C LYS A 6 -28.45 -2.55 -3.79
N ARG A 7 -28.71 -2.59 -5.11
CA ARG A 7 -28.65 -3.84 -5.88
C ARG A 7 -27.28 -4.52 -5.76
N ARG A 8 -26.20 -3.74 -5.76
CA ARG A 8 -24.85 -4.29 -5.63
C ARG A 8 -24.60 -4.88 -4.25
N LEU A 9 -25.04 -4.21 -3.18
CA LEU A 9 -24.98 -4.77 -1.82
C LEU A 9 -25.87 -6.01 -1.65
N ASP A 10 -27.08 -5.99 -2.20
CA ASP A 10 -28.00 -7.12 -2.17
C ASP A 10 -27.40 -8.33 -2.91
N ALA A 11 -26.71 -8.10 -4.04
CA ALA A 11 -26.02 -9.15 -4.78
C ALA A 11 -24.84 -9.75 -4.00
N LEU A 12 -24.05 -8.91 -3.30
CA LEU A 12 -22.96 -9.39 -2.43
C LEU A 12 -23.50 -10.19 -1.25
N HIS A 13 -24.60 -9.73 -0.64
CA HIS A 13 -25.27 -10.47 0.43
C HIS A 13 -25.81 -11.81 -0.07
N ALA A 14 -26.45 -11.83 -1.24
CA ALA A 14 -26.95 -13.05 -1.85
C ALA A 14 -25.81 -14.03 -2.23
N ASP A 15 -24.65 -13.56 -2.70
CA ASP A 15 -23.47 -14.40 -2.93
C ASP A 15 -22.95 -15.00 -1.62
N LEU A 16 -22.83 -14.21 -0.56
CA LEU A 16 -22.42 -14.70 0.76
C LEU A 16 -23.37 -15.81 1.26
N VAL A 17 -24.68 -15.57 1.21
CA VAL A 17 -25.70 -16.56 1.58
C VAL A 17 -25.62 -17.81 0.71
N ARG A 18 -25.40 -17.66 -0.60
CA ARG A 18 -25.31 -18.79 -1.53
C ARG A 18 -24.05 -19.62 -1.34
N ARG A 19 -22.91 -18.98 -1.04
CA ARG A 19 -21.64 -19.67 -0.79
C ARG A 19 -21.69 -20.48 0.49
N ASP A 20 -22.44 -20.00 1.49
CA ASP A 20 -22.61 -20.63 2.80
C ASP A 20 -21.27 -21.03 3.45
N ASP A 21 -20.26 -20.16 3.29
CA ASP A 21 -18.92 -20.36 3.84
C ASP A 21 -18.87 -19.79 5.26
N PRO A 22 -18.68 -20.63 6.30
CA PRO A 22 -18.61 -20.17 7.68
C PRO A 22 -17.50 -19.13 7.92
N VAL A 23 -16.36 -19.22 7.22
CA VAL A 23 -15.26 -18.28 7.37
C VAL A 23 -15.66 -16.91 6.81
N ALA A 24 -16.31 -16.90 5.65
CA ALA A 24 -16.82 -15.66 5.05
C ALA A 24 -17.88 -14.99 5.94
N TRP A 25 -18.77 -15.76 6.56
CA TRP A 25 -19.77 -15.24 7.51
C TRP A 25 -19.14 -14.60 8.74
N VAL A 26 -18.15 -15.25 9.36
CA VAL A 26 -17.45 -14.70 10.53
C VAL A 26 -16.67 -13.46 10.16
N THR A 27 -15.99 -13.46 9.01
CA THR A 27 -15.26 -12.29 8.48
C THR A 27 -16.19 -11.10 8.23
N GLU A 28 -17.37 -11.35 7.67
CA GLU A 28 -18.37 -10.31 7.44
C GLU A 28 -18.95 -9.77 8.75
N ALA A 29 -19.23 -10.63 9.74
CA ALA A 29 -19.70 -10.21 11.05
C ALA A 29 -18.68 -9.33 11.79
N ASP A 30 -17.41 -9.72 11.77
CA ASP A 30 -16.29 -8.94 12.32
C ASP A 30 -16.18 -7.58 11.61
N ALA A 31 -16.30 -7.55 10.28
CA ALA A 31 -16.31 -6.31 9.51
C ALA A 31 -17.49 -5.38 9.86
N VAL A 32 -18.68 -5.92 10.12
CA VAL A 32 -19.84 -5.14 10.58
C VAL A 32 -19.58 -4.52 11.95
N GLU A 33 -19.10 -5.32 12.92
CA GLU A 33 -18.80 -4.84 14.27
C GLU A 33 -17.73 -3.74 14.23
N ALA A 34 -16.62 -4.00 13.54
CA ALA A 34 -15.54 -3.05 13.37
C ALA A 34 -16.01 -1.74 12.72
N SER A 35 -16.91 -1.80 11.73
CA SER A 35 -17.43 -0.59 11.08
C SER A 35 -18.22 0.33 12.03
N ARG A 36 -18.87 -0.24 13.04
CA ARG A 36 -19.62 0.50 14.07
C ARG A 36 -18.68 1.08 15.12
N ARG A 37 -17.64 0.34 15.51
CA ARG A 37 -16.67 0.76 16.52
C ARG A 37 -15.70 1.82 15.99
N TYR A 38 -15.31 1.71 14.73
CA TYR A 38 -14.39 2.62 14.05
C TYR A 38 -15.08 3.27 12.84
N PRO A 39 -16.05 4.18 13.03
CA PRO A 39 -16.87 4.70 11.93
C PRO A 39 -16.16 5.75 11.06
N GLN A 40 -15.07 6.34 11.54
CA GLN A 40 -14.38 7.45 10.88
C GLN A 40 -13.13 6.97 10.13
N ILE A 41 -12.62 7.82 9.22
CA ILE A 41 -11.39 7.57 8.45
C ILE A 41 -10.30 8.54 8.91
N ALA A 42 -9.16 8.01 9.31
CA ALA A 42 -7.91 8.75 9.51
C ALA A 42 -7.04 8.58 8.25
N LEU A 43 -7.03 9.61 7.41
CA LEU A 43 -6.23 9.64 6.18
C LEU A 43 -4.76 9.90 6.50
N ARG A 44 -3.86 9.06 5.98
CA ARG A 44 -2.42 9.35 5.94
C ARG A 44 -2.09 10.26 4.77
N GLY A 45 -2.58 9.93 3.57
CA GLY A 45 -2.33 10.69 2.35
C GLY A 45 -2.03 9.80 1.14
N PRO A 46 -1.44 10.37 0.07
CA PRO A 46 -1.12 9.63 -1.13
C PRO A 46 -0.01 8.60 -0.90
N VAL A 47 -0.13 7.47 -1.58
CA VAL A 47 0.91 6.44 -1.72
C VAL A 47 1.01 6.03 -3.19
N PHE A 48 2.19 5.58 -3.61
CA PHE A 48 2.47 5.28 -5.01
C PHE A 48 2.98 3.85 -5.19
N GLY A 49 2.75 3.30 -6.37
CA GLY A 49 3.24 2.00 -6.77
C GLY A 49 3.28 1.88 -8.29
N VAL A 50 3.39 0.66 -8.79
CA VAL A 50 3.48 0.40 -10.24
C VAL A 50 2.46 -0.64 -10.62
N ALA A 51 1.65 -0.35 -11.64
CA ALA A 51 0.78 -1.32 -12.29
C ALA A 51 1.28 -1.62 -13.70
N ALA A 52 1.05 -2.85 -14.15
CA ALA A 52 1.33 -3.30 -15.49
C ALA A 52 0.06 -3.84 -16.14
N ARG A 53 -0.07 -3.63 -17.45
CA ARG A 53 -1.12 -4.21 -18.28
C ARG A 53 -0.49 -4.79 -19.52
N ASP A 54 -0.47 -6.11 -19.59
CA ASP A 54 -0.10 -6.85 -20.78
C ASP A 54 -1.29 -6.87 -21.75
N ARG A 55 -1.12 -6.23 -22.91
CA ARG A 55 -2.17 -6.16 -23.93
C ARG A 55 -2.35 -7.46 -24.71
N THR A 56 -1.38 -8.36 -24.61
CA THR A 56 -1.35 -9.65 -25.31
C THR A 56 -1.92 -10.79 -24.46
N ALA A 57 -2.08 -10.57 -23.15
CA ALA A 57 -2.67 -11.53 -22.23
C ALA A 57 -4.15 -11.79 -22.55
N ALA A 58 -4.61 -13.01 -22.24
CA ALA A 58 -6.01 -13.40 -22.41
C ALA A 58 -6.99 -12.52 -21.61
N GLU A 59 -6.53 -12.00 -20.46
CA GLU A 59 -7.27 -11.06 -19.61
C GLU A 59 -6.45 -9.77 -19.45
N PRO A 60 -6.63 -8.76 -20.33
CA PRO A 60 -5.79 -7.56 -20.40
C PRO A 60 -6.14 -6.51 -19.32
N GLY A 61 -6.22 -6.95 -18.05
CA GLY A 61 -6.45 -6.09 -16.89
C GLY A 61 -5.16 -5.49 -16.33
N TRP A 62 -5.31 -4.42 -15.54
CA TRP A 62 -4.20 -3.86 -14.79
C TRP A 62 -3.90 -4.72 -13.56
N ARG A 63 -2.62 -5.05 -13.36
CA ARG A 63 -2.14 -5.78 -12.19
C ARG A 63 -1.03 -5.00 -11.52
N LEU A 64 -1.02 -4.97 -10.20
CA LEU A 64 0.06 -4.35 -9.46
C LEU A 64 1.35 -5.16 -9.65
N LEU A 65 2.38 -4.48 -10.13
CA LEU A 65 3.73 -5.01 -10.31
C LEU A 65 4.59 -4.74 -9.07
N LYS A 66 4.38 -3.58 -8.44
CA LYS A 66 5.03 -3.15 -7.20
C LYS A 66 3.96 -2.74 -6.19
N PRO A 67 4.22 -2.90 -4.88
CA PRO A 67 3.29 -2.47 -3.85
C PRO A 67 2.98 -0.97 -3.94
N VAL A 68 1.77 -0.58 -3.55
CA VAL A 68 1.35 0.83 -3.50
C VAL A 68 1.61 1.37 -2.10
N VAL A 69 2.87 1.69 -1.82
CA VAL A 69 3.37 2.08 -0.49
C VAL A 69 4.42 3.20 -0.53
N ASP A 70 4.90 3.57 -1.72
CA ASP A 70 5.93 4.59 -1.86
C ASP A 70 5.35 5.97 -1.50
N GLY A 71 6.14 6.80 -0.82
CA GLY A 71 5.67 8.11 -0.34
C GLY A 71 5.70 9.20 -1.42
N MET A 72 6.43 8.98 -2.50
CA MET A 72 6.59 9.92 -3.61
C MET A 72 6.43 9.21 -4.97
N PRO A 73 5.87 9.90 -5.99
CA PRO A 73 5.81 9.37 -7.36
C PRO A 73 7.17 8.92 -7.88
N GLN A 74 8.23 9.69 -7.64
CA GLN A 74 9.57 9.38 -8.12
C GLN A 74 10.12 8.07 -7.54
N GLN A 75 9.80 7.71 -6.30
CA GLN A 75 10.20 6.41 -5.71
C GLN A 75 9.61 5.23 -6.50
N ALA A 76 8.34 5.34 -6.91
CA ALA A 76 7.69 4.33 -7.74
C ALA A 76 8.30 4.29 -9.15
N ARG A 77 8.68 5.44 -9.73
CA ARG A 77 9.42 5.51 -11.01
C ARG A 77 10.78 4.84 -10.92
N ASP A 78 11.51 5.03 -9.83
CA ASP A 78 12.80 4.38 -9.58
C ASP A 78 12.66 2.87 -9.41
N GLY A 79 11.58 2.44 -8.74
CA GLY A 79 11.20 1.03 -8.62
C GLY A 79 10.86 0.40 -9.98
N LEU A 80 10.19 1.13 -10.86
CA LEU A 80 9.91 0.70 -12.24
C LEU A 80 11.18 0.67 -13.09
N ASN A 81 12.03 1.70 -13.01
CA ASN A 81 13.33 1.75 -13.68
C ASN A 81 14.15 0.51 -13.34
N SER A 82 14.31 0.24 -12.04
CA SER A 82 15.07 -0.92 -11.55
C SER A 82 14.46 -2.23 -12.03
N HIS A 83 13.13 -2.37 -12.01
CA HIS A 83 12.46 -3.55 -12.53
C HIS A 83 12.79 -3.79 -14.01
N LEU A 84 12.68 -2.77 -14.86
CA LEU A 84 12.95 -2.89 -16.29
C LEU A 84 14.43 -3.16 -16.58
N TRP A 85 15.34 -2.54 -15.81
CA TRP A 85 16.77 -2.77 -15.95
C TRP A 85 17.16 -4.21 -15.57
N PHE A 86 16.68 -4.72 -14.43
CA PHE A 86 16.93 -6.11 -14.04
C PHE A 86 16.28 -7.10 -15.00
N ARG A 87 15.07 -6.83 -15.48
CA ARG A 87 14.44 -7.65 -16.52
C ARG A 87 15.28 -7.68 -17.80
N ALA A 88 15.83 -6.53 -18.21
CA ALA A 88 16.71 -6.46 -19.37
C ALA A 88 18.02 -7.23 -19.13
N LYS A 89 18.54 -7.21 -17.90
CA LYS A 89 19.78 -7.90 -17.52
C LYS A 89 19.62 -9.41 -17.45
N ASP A 90 18.61 -9.86 -16.70
CA ASP A 90 18.51 -11.21 -16.16
C ASP A 90 17.43 -12.07 -16.84
N ASP A 91 16.41 -11.47 -17.43
CA ASP A 91 15.22 -12.20 -17.92
C ASP A 91 15.14 -12.32 -19.45
N THR A 92 16.16 -11.87 -20.20
CA THR A 92 16.18 -12.00 -21.66
C THR A 92 17.58 -12.07 -22.24
N ASP A 93 17.82 -13.03 -23.14
CA ASP A 93 19.05 -13.12 -23.94
C ASP A 93 18.87 -12.48 -25.34
N ASP A 94 17.67 -12.02 -25.69
CA ASP A 94 17.40 -11.39 -26.99
C ASP A 94 17.86 -9.92 -27.01
N PRO A 95 18.84 -9.55 -27.87
CA PRO A 95 19.31 -8.17 -27.97
C PRO A 95 18.22 -7.18 -28.40
N ALA A 96 17.19 -7.62 -29.14
CA ALA A 96 16.07 -6.75 -29.51
C ALA A 96 15.19 -6.44 -28.30
N ALA A 97 14.77 -7.47 -27.57
CA ALA A 97 14.01 -7.30 -26.34
C ALA A 97 14.75 -6.47 -25.29
N ARG A 98 16.06 -6.73 -25.10
CA ARG A 98 16.92 -5.97 -24.19
C ARG A 98 16.97 -4.48 -24.55
N ARG A 99 17.11 -4.17 -25.84
CA ARG A 99 17.14 -2.78 -26.35
C ARG A 99 15.83 -2.04 -26.06
N GLU A 100 14.69 -2.71 -26.22
CA GLU A 100 13.38 -2.11 -25.96
C GLU A 100 13.18 -1.80 -24.47
N LEU A 101 13.53 -2.73 -23.58
CA LEU A 101 13.51 -2.51 -22.13
C LEU A 101 14.42 -1.34 -21.72
N LEU A 102 15.65 -1.29 -22.26
CA LEU A 102 16.59 -0.21 -21.97
C LEU A 102 16.16 1.15 -22.55
N ALA A 103 15.40 1.17 -23.64
CA ALA A 103 14.81 2.41 -24.15
C ALA A 103 13.79 2.99 -23.15
N ALA A 104 12.97 2.14 -22.52
CA ALA A 104 12.05 2.55 -21.46
C ALA A 104 12.78 3.02 -20.19
N VAL A 105 13.84 2.32 -19.76
CA VAL A 105 14.73 2.77 -18.67
C VAL A 105 15.27 4.17 -18.96
N ALA A 106 15.78 4.40 -20.17
CA ALA A 106 16.35 5.69 -20.54
C ALA A 106 15.34 6.84 -20.55
N VAL A 107 14.03 6.56 -20.74
CA VAL A 107 12.97 7.56 -20.56
C VAL A 107 12.81 7.92 -19.09
N LEU A 108 12.74 6.92 -18.21
CA LEU A 108 12.58 7.09 -16.76
C LEU A 108 13.77 7.79 -16.10
N GLU A 109 14.98 7.69 -16.68
CA GLU A 109 16.17 8.40 -16.19
C GLU A 109 16.20 9.89 -16.59
N ARG A 110 15.42 10.30 -17.60
CA ARG A 110 15.46 11.67 -18.16
C ARG A 110 14.24 12.52 -17.86
N ALA A 111 13.09 11.89 -17.63
CA ALA A 111 11.82 12.58 -17.42
C ALA A 111 11.00 11.88 -16.34
N PRO A 112 10.17 12.61 -15.57
CA PRO A 112 9.25 12.04 -14.59
C PRO A 112 8.07 11.39 -15.33
N ALA A 113 8.37 10.36 -16.12
CA ALA A 113 7.39 9.66 -16.93
C ALA A 113 6.60 8.69 -16.04
N ASP A 114 5.30 8.95 -15.91
CA ASP A 114 4.39 8.08 -15.16
C ASP A 114 3.93 6.86 -15.97
N GLU A 115 4.33 6.77 -17.23
CA GLU A 115 3.96 5.67 -18.10
C GLU A 115 5.04 5.39 -19.14
N VAL A 116 5.36 4.11 -19.31
CA VAL A 116 6.24 3.60 -20.37
C VAL A 116 5.70 2.28 -20.91
N GLU A 117 6.07 1.93 -22.13
CA GLU A 117 5.70 0.66 -22.75
C GLU A 117 6.97 -0.07 -23.20
N ALA A 118 7.04 -1.37 -22.91
CA ALA A 118 8.10 -2.24 -23.40
C ALA A 118 7.59 -3.67 -23.51
N LEU A 119 7.94 -4.35 -24.61
CA LEU A 119 7.56 -5.71 -24.94
C LEU A 119 6.04 -5.93 -24.93
N GLY A 120 5.28 -4.94 -25.41
CA GLY A 120 3.82 -4.97 -25.42
C GLY A 120 3.14 -4.82 -24.05
N VAL A 121 3.92 -4.54 -22.99
CA VAL A 121 3.42 -4.30 -21.63
C VAL A 121 3.43 -2.81 -21.34
N ARG A 122 2.26 -2.26 -20.99
CA ARG A 122 2.11 -0.88 -20.53
C ARG A 122 2.35 -0.85 -19.02
N TYR A 123 3.31 -0.06 -18.57
CA TYR A 123 3.63 0.17 -17.16
C TYR A 123 3.20 1.57 -16.76
N ARG A 124 2.53 1.70 -15.61
CA ARG A 124 2.05 2.98 -15.09
C ARG A 124 2.41 3.12 -13.61
N VAL A 125 2.91 4.29 -13.23
CA VAL A 125 2.95 4.72 -11.84
C VAL A 125 1.53 5.02 -11.39
N VAL A 126 1.08 4.34 -10.34
CA VAL A 126 -0.30 4.46 -9.85
C VAL A 126 -0.33 5.19 -8.52
N ARG A 127 -1.35 6.03 -8.37
CA ARG A 127 -1.64 6.74 -7.13
C ARG A 127 -2.72 5.99 -6.33
N GLY A 128 -2.48 5.84 -5.04
CA GLY A 128 -3.47 5.40 -4.06
C GLY A 128 -3.60 6.37 -2.89
N ASP A 129 -4.61 6.15 -2.07
CA ASP A 129 -4.82 6.84 -0.79
C ASP A 129 -4.76 5.83 0.34
N GLU A 130 -3.86 6.04 1.31
CA GLU A 130 -3.71 5.20 2.50
C GLU A 130 -4.46 5.81 3.70
N PHE A 131 -5.20 4.98 4.41
CA PHE A 131 -5.95 5.38 5.59
C PHE A 131 -6.15 4.23 6.58
N ALA A 132 -6.47 4.59 7.82
CA ALA A 132 -6.95 3.66 8.83
C ALA A 132 -8.36 4.06 9.26
N ARG A 133 -9.14 3.12 9.80
CA ARG A 133 -10.39 3.46 10.47
C ARG A 133 -10.10 3.92 11.90
N THR A 134 -10.92 4.82 12.41
CA THR A 134 -10.79 5.36 13.76
C THR A 134 -12.14 5.53 14.44
N GLY A 135 -12.14 5.52 15.76
CA GLY A 135 -13.31 5.69 16.63
C GLY A 135 -12.89 6.18 18.01
N ASP A 136 -13.80 6.07 18.98
CA ASP A 136 -13.56 6.55 20.34
C ASP A 136 -12.34 5.88 21.01
N ASP A 137 -12.04 4.64 20.62
CA ASP A 137 -10.89 3.87 21.10
C ASP A 137 -9.59 4.17 20.34
N GLY A 138 -9.59 5.08 19.37
CA GLY A 138 -8.47 5.40 18.48
C GLY A 138 -8.47 4.62 17.17
N LEU A 139 -7.29 4.37 16.61
CA LEU A 139 -7.13 3.63 15.36
C LEU A 139 -7.53 2.16 15.51
N GLU A 140 -8.17 1.62 14.48
CA GLU A 140 -8.60 0.22 14.42
C GLU A 140 -7.39 -0.73 14.53
N PRO A 141 -7.35 -1.64 15.53
CA PRO A 141 -6.34 -2.68 15.64
C PRO A 141 -6.61 -3.83 14.65
N PRO A 142 -5.68 -4.79 14.50
CA PRO A 142 -5.95 -6.04 13.82
C PRO A 142 -7.26 -6.70 14.29
N ARG A 143 -7.99 -7.28 13.34
CA ARG A 143 -9.21 -8.03 13.60
C ARG A 143 -8.88 -9.50 13.88
N PRO A 144 -9.71 -10.20 14.68
CA PRO A 144 -9.60 -11.65 14.85
C PRO A 144 -9.57 -12.45 13.55
N THR A 145 -10.23 -11.97 12.49
CA THR A 145 -10.26 -12.64 11.17
C THR A 145 -9.14 -12.21 10.21
N ASP A 146 -8.27 -11.29 10.60
CA ASP A 146 -7.13 -10.92 9.76
C ASP A 146 -6.12 -12.09 9.68
N LEU A 147 -5.55 -12.30 8.49
CA LEU A 147 -4.66 -13.42 8.25
C LEU A 147 -3.37 -13.30 9.08
N GLU A 148 -3.06 -14.35 9.82
CA GLU A 148 -1.79 -14.51 10.54
C GLU A 148 -1.11 -15.83 10.18
N PRO A 149 0.23 -15.90 10.26
CA PRO A 149 0.96 -17.16 10.16
C PRO A 149 0.47 -18.15 11.21
N VAL A 150 0.30 -19.42 10.82
CA VAL A 150 -0.13 -20.50 11.71
C VAL A 150 0.83 -20.67 12.91
N SER A 151 2.13 -20.44 12.69
CA SER A 151 3.16 -20.47 13.72
C SER A 151 3.95 -19.16 13.68
N PRO A 152 3.54 -18.14 14.47
CA PRO A 152 4.24 -16.87 14.54
C PRO A 152 5.66 -17.06 15.12
N SER A 153 6.68 -16.74 14.33
CA SER A 153 8.09 -16.71 14.79
C SER A 153 8.54 -15.28 15.00
N TRP A 154 9.30 -15.02 16.07
CA TRP A 154 9.99 -13.74 16.28
C TRP A 154 11.35 -13.68 15.59
N GLU A 155 11.87 -14.82 15.15
CA GLU A 155 13.06 -14.89 14.31
C GLU A 155 12.69 -14.47 12.89
N ASP A 156 13.63 -13.88 12.16
CA ASP A 156 13.37 -13.37 10.81
C ASP A 156 13.33 -14.51 9.77
N PRO A 157 12.16 -14.87 9.21
CA PRO A 157 12.09 -15.82 8.12
C PRO A 157 12.33 -15.14 6.75
N GLY A 158 12.66 -13.84 6.74
CA GLY A 158 12.58 -12.97 5.57
C GLY A 158 11.26 -12.20 5.51
N THR A 159 11.19 -11.23 4.60
CA THR A 159 9.96 -10.46 4.32
C THR A 159 9.03 -11.31 3.45
N ALA A 160 7.78 -11.52 3.89
CA ALA A 160 6.79 -12.17 3.04
C ALA A 160 6.56 -11.30 1.78
N PRO A 161 6.27 -11.92 0.62
CA PRO A 161 5.86 -11.15 -0.55
C PRO A 161 4.66 -10.26 -0.21
N SER A 162 4.71 -9.01 -0.64
CA SER A 162 3.58 -8.09 -0.46
C SER A 162 2.34 -8.66 -1.16
N PRO A 163 1.16 -8.64 -0.52
CA PRO A 163 -0.09 -9.12 -1.11
C PRO A 163 -0.54 -8.28 -2.31
N ASP A 164 0.06 -7.10 -2.50
CA ASP A 164 -0.20 -6.25 -3.65
C ASP A 164 0.33 -6.85 -4.95
N VAL A 165 1.47 -7.55 -4.92
CA VAL A 165 2.12 -7.99 -6.16
C VAL A 165 1.26 -9.05 -6.87
N GLY A 166 0.88 -8.75 -8.11
CA GLY A 166 -0.04 -9.56 -8.92
C GLY A 166 -1.52 -9.28 -8.68
N TYR A 167 -1.87 -8.41 -7.71
CA TYR A 167 -3.25 -8.06 -7.41
C TYR A 167 -3.90 -7.36 -8.61
N VAL A 168 -5.10 -7.83 -8.98
CA VAL A 168 -5.86 -7.30 -10.12
C VAL A 168 -6.63 -6.06 -9.69
N LEU A 169 -6.43 -4.97 -10.42
CA LEU A 169 -7.22 -3.74 -10.23
C LEU A 169 -8.56 -3.87 -10.96
N ASP A 170 -9.49 -4.58 -10.31
CA ASP A 170 -10.86 -4.81 -10.81
C ASP A 170 -11.89 -4.10 -9.90
N PRO A 171 -12.54 -3.03 -10.38
CA PRO A 171 -13.52 -2.29 -9.59
C PRO A 171 -14.81 -3.07 -9.36
N ASP A 172 -15.02 -4.20 -10.04
CA ASP A 172 -16.18 -5.07 -9.89
C ASP A 172 -15.97 -6.20 -8.87
N ARG A 173 -14.74 -6.34 -8.36
CA ARG A 173 -14.40 -7.30 -7.32
C ARG A 173 -14.58 -6.70 -5.92
N ASP A 174 -15.52 -7.24 -5.16
CA ASP A 174 -15.70 -6.98 -3.72
C ASP A 174 -15.60 -8.31 -2.94
N GLU A 175 -14.95 -8.29 -1.78
CA GLU A 175 -14.75 -9.48 -0.93
C GLU A 175 -15.96 -9.84 -0.06
N GLY A 176 -16.86 -8.88 0.16
CA GLY A 176 -18.07 -9.05 0.99
C GLY A 176 -18.93 -7.77 1.02
N PRO A 177 -20.15 -7.83 1.57
CA PRO A 177 -21.04 -6.67 1.64
C PRO A 177 -20.44 -5.43 2.31
N MET A 178 -19.76 -5.57 3.47
CA MET A 178 -19.14 -4.43 4.16
C MET A 178 -17.97 -3.84 3.38
N ALA A 179 -17.19 -4.70 2.71
CA ALA A 179 -16.15 -4.27 1.78
C ALA A 179 -16.73 -3.43 0.63
N GLY A 180 -17.84 -3.89 0.05
CA GLY A 180 -18.57 -3.18 -1.00
C GLY A 180 -19.18 -1.86 -0.51
N ALA A 181 -19.75 -1.83 0.69
CA ALA A 181 -20.31 -0.62 1.29
C ALA A 181 -19.24 0.46 1.51
N LEU A 182 -18.07 0.07 2.04
CA LEU A 182 -16.93 0.98 2.19
C LEU A 182 -16.46 1.50 0.83
N ARG A 183 -16.25 0.62 -0.15
CA ARG A 183 -15.83 1.02 -1.50
C ARG A 183 -16.80 2.01 -2.14
N LEU A 184 -18.11 1.78 -1.99
CA LEU A 184 -19.15 2.70 -2.47
C LEU A 184 -19.06 4.06 -1.78
N GLY A 185 -18.86 4.10 -0.47
CA GLY A 185 -18.65 5.34 0.28
C GLY A 185 -17.37 6.10 -0.10
N LEU A 186 -16.35 5.38 -0.56
CA LEU A 186 -15.08 5.96 -1.02
C LEU A 186 -15.13 6.54 -2.44
N ARG A 187 -16.14 6.23 -3.26
CA ARG A 187 -16.23 6.77 -4.63
C ARG A 187 -16.21 8.29 -4.64
N ASP A 188 -17.02 8.90 -3.77
CA ASP A 188 -17.16 10.36 -3.65
C ASP A 188 -16.15 10.98 -2.67
N PHE A 189 -15.21 10.19 -2.12
CA PHE A 189 -14.23 10.69 -1.18
C PHE A 189 -13.30 11.72 -1.82
N THR A 190 -13.26 12.91 -1.25
CA THR A 190 -12.37 14.00 -1.66
C THR A 190 -11.71 14.62 -0.44
N TYR A 191 -10.51 15.15 -0.62
CA TYR A 191 -9.80 15.83 0.45
C TYR A 191 -10.52 17.14 0.78
N THR A 192 -10.97 17.27 2.03
CA THR A 192 -11.75 18.42 2.51
C THR A 192 -11.11 19.06 3.74
N GLY A 193 -11.36 20.36 3.91
CA GLY A 193 -10.88 21.15 5.05
C GLY A 193 -9.58 21.92 4.78
N ASP A 194 -9.30 22.88 5.66
CA ASP A 194 -8.23 23.88 5.47
C ASP A 194 -6.81 23.31 5.66
N ARG A 195 -6.69 22.10 6.22
CA ARG A 195 -5.40 21.40 6.37
C ARG A 195 -4.77 20.96 5.03
N PHE A 196 -5.59 20.83 3.98
CA PHE A 196 -5.10 20.48 2.65
C PHE A 196 -4.96 21.74 1.79
N PRO A 197 -3.84 21.95 1.08
CA PRO A 197 -3.69 23.06 0.14
C PRO A 197 -4.80 23.12 -0.93
N PRO A 198 -5.16 24.32 -1.46
CA PRO A 198 -6.27 24.45 -2.42
C PRO A 198 -6.11 23.64 -3.71
N ASP A 199 -4.90 23.55 -4.24
CA ASP A 199 -4.52 22.75 -5.40
C ASP A 199 -4.70 21.24 -5.13
N VAL A 200 -4.23 20.76 -3.99
CA VAL A 200 -4.44 19.37 -3.54
C VAL A 200 -5.93 19.01 -3.47
N ARG A 201 -6.77 19.92 -2.98
CA ARG A 201 -8.23 19.70 -2.95
C ARG A 201 -8.84 19.69 -4.35
N ALA A 202 -8.44 20.63 -5.22
CA ALA A 202 -8.93 20.70 -6.59
C ALA A 202 -8.56 19.44 -7.40
N ASP A 203 -7.33 18.94 -7.25
CA ASP A 203 -6.89 17.70 -7.88
C ASP A 203 -7.67 16.49 -7.35
N SER A 204 -7.94 16.44 -6.03
CA SER A 204 -8.77 15.38 -5.44
C SER A 204 -10.20 15.38 -5.97
N GLU A 205 -10.82 16.55 -6.12
CA GLU A 205 -12.17 16.67 -6.70
C GLU A 205 -12.17 16.29 -8.18
N TRP A 206 -11.13 16.66 -8.92
CA TRP A 206 -10.98 16.29 -10.32
C TRP A 206 -10.83 14.77 -10.48
N ALA A 207 -9.99 14.15 -9.66
CA ALA A 207 -9.78 12.70 -9.65
C ALA A 207 -11.07 11.92 -9.37
N ALA A 208 -11.91 12.37 -8.43
CA ALA A 208 -13.19 11.73 -8.15
C ALA A 208 -14.14 11.74 -9.38
N ARG A 209 -14.01 12.74 -10.26
CA ARG A 209 -14.81 12.83 -11.50
C ARG A 209 -14.22 12.03 -12.66
N THR A 210 -12.90 12.05 -12.83
CA THR A 210 -12.22 11.40 -13.97
C THR A 210 -11.89 9.94 -13.73
N HIS A 211 -11.74 9.55 -12.46
CA HIS A 211 -11.47 8.20 -11.99
C HIS A 211 -12.50 7.81 -10.89
N PRO A 212 -13.79 7.65 -11.27
CA PRO A 212 -14.89 7.46 -10.32
C PRO A 212 -14.96 6.04 -9.73
N ASP A 213 -14.25 5.09 -10.34
CA ASP A 213 -14.18 3.73 -9.83
C ASP A 213 -13.09 3.61 -8.79
N VAL A 214 -13.31 2.77 -7.79
CA VAL A 214 -12.40 2.58 -6.67
C VAL A 214 -12.12 1.09 -6.54
N VAL A 215 -10.85 0.74 -6.40
CA VAL A 215 -10.40 -0.60 -6.01
C VAL A 215 -9.80 -0.48 -4.62
N ARG A 216 -10.26 -1.32 -3.69
CA ARG A 216 -9.62 -1.48 -2.38
C ARG A 216 -8.48 -2.47 -2.54
N LEU A 217 -7.29 -2.09 -2.09
CA LEU A 217 -6.14 -2.98 -2.08
C LEU A 217 -6.21 -3.94 -0.89
N PRO A 218 -5.44 -5.04 -0.90
CA PRO A 218 -5.29 -5.89 0.27
C PRO A 218 -4.95 -5.07 1.51
N VAL A 219 -5.60 -5.44 2.62
CA VAL A 219 -5.32 -4.85 3.93
C VAL A 219 -3.86 -5.09 4.30
N GLY A 220 -3.24 -4.08 4.90
CA GLY A 220 -1.94 -4.21 5.55
C GLY A 220 -2.01 -3.75 7.00
N PHE A 221 -0.87 -3.86 7.68
CA PHE A 221 -0.74 -3.52 9.08
C PHE A 221 0.46 -2.63 9.27
N SER A 222 0.32 -1.57 10.05
CA SER A 222 1.45 -0.70 10.37
C SER A 222 1.38 -0.28 11.82
N VAL A 223 2.47 0.28 12.32
CA VAL A 223 2.53 0.82 13.67
C VAL A 223 2.25 2.30 13.60
N ALA A 224 1.31 2.77 14.41
CA ALA A 224 1.13 4.19 14.69
C ALA A 224 1.50 4.47 16.14
N GLU A 225 2.14 5.61 16.33
CA GLU A 225 2.45 6.17 17.64
C GLU A 225 1.41 7.23 17.98
N ARG A 226 0.94 7.21 19.22
CA ARG A 226 0.12 8.27 19.79
C ARG A 226 0.97 9.18 20.66
N ASP A 227 0.96 10.46 20.32
CA ASP A 227 1.45 11.56 21.14
C ASP A 227 0.27 12.48 21.49
N GLY A 228 -0.13 12.49 22.76
CA GLY A 228 -1.35 13.18 23.20
C GLY A 228 -2.63 12.64 22.53
N SER A 229 -3.27 13.47 21.69
CA SER A 229 -4.45 13.09 20.90
C SER A 229 -4.13 12.57 19.50
N ASP A 230 -2.90 12.78 19.03
CA ASP A 230 -2.58 12.65 17.61
C ASP A 230 -1.85 11.35 17.34
N TRP A 231 -2.19 10.74 16.19
CA TRP A 231 -1.57 9.50 15.73
C TRP A 231 -0.64 9.78 14.57
N THR A 232 0.60 9.29 14.68
CA THR A 232 1.63 9.41 13.65
C THR A 232 2.10 8.02 13.22
N PRO A 233 2.10 7.68 11.92
CA PRO A 233 2.68 6.44 11.45
C PRO A 233 4.17 6.33 11.80
N CYS A 234 4.62 5.16 12.28
CA CYS A 234 6.00 4.94 12.74
C CYS A 234 6.64 3.64 12.22
N GLY A 235 6.19 3.15 11.07
CA GLY A 235 6.79 1.99 10.40
C GLY A 235 6.29 1.82 8.96
N SER A 236 6.84 0.82 8.29
CA SER A 236 6.39 0.37 6.96
C SER A 236 5.09 -0.43 7.06
N LEU A 237 4.43 -0.63 5.93
CA LEU A 237 3.27 -1.51 5.83
C LEU A 237 3.73 -2.98 5.82
N ALA A 238 3.11 -3.79 6.66
CA ALA A 238 3.31 -5.23 6.79
C ALA A 238 2.10 -6.00 6.22
N ALA A 239 2.31 -7.22 5.73
CA ALA A 239 1.25 -8.03 5.16
C ALA A 239 0.38 -8.71 6.24
N THR A 240 0.94 -8.92 7.44
CA THR A 240 0.24 -9.55 8.56
C THR A 240 0.40 -8.76 9.86
N PRO A 241 -0.53 -8.93 10.82
CA PRO A 241 -0.40 -8.31 12.14
C PRO A 241 0.91 -8.72 12.83
N HIS A 242 1.31 -9.99 12.72
CA HIS A 242 2.54 -10.49 13.34
C HIS A 242 3.81 -9.87 12.73
N GLU A 243 3.83 -9.61 11.44
CA GLU A 243 4.93 -8.85 10.83
C GLU A 243 5.02 -7.43 11.38
N ALA A 244 3.89 -6.74 11.57
CA ALA A 244 3.87 -5.43 12.22
C ALA A 244 4.36 -5.51 13.68
N ARG A 245 4.02 -6.58 14.43
CA ARG A 245 4.58 -6.85 15.78
C ARG A 245 6.10 -6.98 15.74
N ARG A 246 6.64 -7.74 14.78
CA ARG A 246 8.09 -7.86 14.60
C ARG A 246 8.74 -6.52 14.29
N SER A 247 8.16 -5.74 13.37
CA SER A 247 8.66 -4.41 13.03
C SER A 247 8.66 -3.46 14.23
N LEU A 248 7.61 -3.48 15.06
CA LEU A 248 7.55 -2.70 16.30
C LEU A 248 8.64 -3.14 17.29
N TYR A 249 8.81 -4.45 17.49
CA TYR A 249 9.87 -4.99 18.34
C TYR A 249 11.26 -4.55 17.87
N GLU A 250 11.60 -4.73 16.59
CA GLU A 250 12.88 -4.32 16.01
C GLU A 250 13.07 -2.79 16.07
N GLY A 251 11.99 -2.04 15.84
CA GLY A 251 11.91 -0.60 16.03
C GLY A 251 12.41 -0.18 17.41
N MET A 252 11.75 -0.69 18.45
CA MET A 252 12.07 -0.39 19.85
C MET A 252 13.43 -0.92 20.27
N ALA A 253 13.74 -2.18 19.97
CA ALA A 253 14.94 -2.85 20.48
C ALA A 253 16.23 -2.34 19.84
N ARG A 254 16.17 -1.88 18.58
CA ARG A 254 17.39 -1.62 17.79
C ARG A 254 17.32 -0.38 16.91
N VAL A 255 16.31 -0.29 16.04
CA VAL A 255 16.34 0.67 14.92
C VAL A 255 16.21 2.11 15.41
N TRP A 256 15.27 2.40 16.30
CA TRP A 256 15.00 3.76 16.77
C TRP A 256 16.14 4.33 17.63
N ALA A 257 16.81 3.48 18.41
CA ALA A 257 17.99 3.87 19.17
C ALA A 257 19.09 4.45 18.28
N MET A 258 19.29 3.84 17.10
CA MET A 258 20.27 4.29 16.10
C MET A 258 19.78 5.53 15.36
N LEU A 259 18.54 5.49 14.86
CA LEU A 259 17.96 6.55 14.03
C LEU A 259 17.83 7.88 14.79
N TYR A 260 17.32 7.83 16.01
CA TYR A 260 17.08 9.01 16.85
C TYR A 260 18.21 9.28 17.85
N ARG A 261 19.31 8.52 17.77
CA ARG A 261 20.51 8.67 18.60
C ARG A 261 20.18 8.75 20.10
N PHE A 262 19.43 7.78 20.59
CA PHE A 262 19.07 7.70 22.01
C PHE A 262 20.30 7.62 22.91
N ASP A 263 20.20 8.15 24.12
CA ASP A 263 21.20 7.91 25.17
C ASP A 263 21.08 6.49 25.75
N GLU A 264 22.06 6.07 26.56
CA GLU A 264 22.07 4.73 27.15
C GLU A 264 20.86 4.44 28.05
N HIS A 265 20.30 5.47 28.70
CA HIS A 265 19.13 5.30 29.54
C HIS A 265 17.88 4.99 28.70
N LYS A 266 17.62 5.80 27.67
CA LYS A 266 16.49 5.64 26.76
C LYS A 266 16.61 4.37 25.92
N LYS A 267 17.82 4.00 25.50
CA LYS A 267 18.09 2.69 24.87
C LYS A 267 17.66 1.53 25.76
N ALA A 268 18.10 1.52 27.02
CA ALA A 268 17.78 0.45 27.97
C ALA A 268 16.27 0.38 28.28
N LEU A 269 15.61 1.54 28.35
CA LEU A 269 14.16 1.63 28.54
C LEU A 269 13.40 1.00 27.36
N TYR A 270 13.70 1.43 26.13
CA TYR A 270 13.06 0.91 24.92
C TYR A 270 13.32 -0.59 24.72
N ALA A 271 14.54 -1.06 24.97
CA ALA A 271 14.86 -2.48 24.88
C ALA A 271 14.04 -3.33 25.89
N ARG A 272 13.85 -2.85 27.13
CA ARG A 272 13.00 -3.54 28.12
C ARG A 272 11.52 -3.57 27.71
N ALA A 273 11.02 -2.47 27.13
CA ALA A 273 9.66 -2.43 26.62
C ALA A 273 9.47 -3.38 25.43
N ALA A 274 10.46 -3.46 24.53
CA ALA A 274 10.46 -4.42 23.42
C ALA A 274 10.36 -5.87 23.91
N GLU A 275 11.17 -6.27 24.89
CA GLU A 275 11.10 -7.63 25.46
C GLU A 275 9.76 -7.90 26.17
N THR A 276 9.20 -6.90 26.84
CA THR A 276 7.87 -7.01 27.47
C THR A 276 6.79 -7.22 26.41
N PHE A 277 6.83 -6.44 25.33
CA PHE A 277 5.92 -6.56 24.20
C PHE A 277 6.04 -7.93 23.52
N ARG A 278 7.26 -8.39 23.27
CA ARG A 278 7.53 -9.74 22.72
C ARG A 278 6.98 -10.84 23.61
N ALA A 279 7.18 -10.74 24.93
CA ALA A 279 6.70 -11.72 25.89
C ALA A 279 5.16 -11.79 25.98
N ALA A 280 4.46 -10.69 25.67
CA ALA A 280 3.00 -10.66 25.59
C ALA A 280 2.44 -11.39 24.34
N GLY A 281 3.29 -11.78 23.40
CA GLY A 281 2.94 -12.63 22.26
C GLY A 281 2.12 -11.91 21.19
N ARG A 282 0.80 -11.83 21.38
CA ARG A 282 -0.16 -11.25 20.42
C ARG A 282 -0.67 -9.87 20.83
N ALA A 283 0.12 -9.13 21.61
CA ALA A 283 -0.22 -7.75 21.93
C ALA A 283 -0.23 -6.89 20.66
N ASP A 284 -1.21 -6.00 20.57
CA ASP A 284 -1.31 -4.98 19.50
C ASP A 284 -0.83 -3.61 19.96
N GLU A 285 -0.43 -3.49 21.22
CA GLU A 285 0.01 -2.24 21.83
C GLU A 285 1.28 -2.42 22.65
N ALA A 286 2.13 -1.40 22.62
CA ALA A 286 3.28 -1.26 23.51
C ALA A 286 3.33 0.17 24.03
N SER A 287 3.74 0.35 25.28
CA SER A 287 3.90 1.68 25.88
C SER A 287 5.32 1.88 26.38
N VAL A 288 5.88 3.05 26.08
CA VAL A 288 7.20 3.48 26.55
C VAL A 288 7.06 4.93 27.02
N GLU A 289 7.29 5.18 28.31
CA GLU A 289 7.01 6.49 28.93
C GLU A 289 5.54 6.91 28.71
N ASP A 290 5.32 8.06 28.09
CA ASP A 290 4.03 8.65 27.75
C ASP A 290 3.58 8.32 26.31
N ARG A 291 4.37 7.52 25.58
CA ARG A 291 4.11 7.16 24.18
C ARG A 291 3.42 5.81 24.11
N LEU A 292 2.33 5.75 23.35
CA LEU A 292 1.61 4.52 23.03
C LEU A 292 1.86 4.16 21.55
N PHE A 293 2.40 2.97 21.31
CA PHE A 293 2.49 2.38 19.99
C PHE A 293 1.35 1.39 19.83
N ARG A 294 0.64 1.48 18.72
CA ARG A 294 -0.43 0.55 18.35
C ARG A 294 -0.18 0.00 16.95
N ILE A 295 -0.39 -1.29 16.79
CA ILE A 295 -0.53 -1.91 15.48
C ILE A 295 -1.96 -1.63 15.02
N CYS A 296 -2.05 -1.02 13.84
CA CYS A 296 -3.31 -0.63 13.24
C CYS A 296 -3.51 -1.32 11.91
N ARG A 297 -4.77 -1.61 11.63
CA ARG A 297 -5.26 -2.15 10.37
C ARG A 297 -5.34 -0.99 9.35
N VAL A 298 -4.58 -1.11 8.26
CA VAL A 298 -4.42 -0.07 7.25
C VAL A 298 -5.07 -0.51 5.95
N GLU A 299 -5.87 0.38 5.38
CA GLU A 299 -6.51 0.20 4.10
C GLU A 299 -5.94 1.18 3.07
N ARG A 300 -5.94 0.75 1.82
CA ARG A 300 -5.53 1.57 0.70
C ARG A 300 -6.54 1.46 -0.41
N MET A 301 -6.74 2.54 -1.13
CA MET A 301 -7.58 2.55 -2.32
C MET A 301 -6.84 3.11 -3.52
N VAL A 302 -7.15 2.61 -4.71
CA VAL A 302 -6.69 3.15 -6.00
C VAL A 302 -7.91 3.54 -6.81
N ARG A 303 -7.88 4.71 -7.43
CA ARG A 303 -8.94 5.17 -8.32
C ARG A 303 -8.70 4.71 -9.74
N LEU A 304 -9.77 4.39 -10.47
CA LEU A 304 -9.74 3.95 -11.85
C LEU A 304 -10.69 4.80 -12.69
N GLY A 305 -10.22 5.16 -13.88
CA GLY A 305 -11.00 5.75 -14.96
C GLY A 305 -11.03 4.84 -16.18
N PRO A 306 -11.65 5.28 -17.29
CA PRO A 306 -11.75 4.48 -18.52
C PRO A 306 -10.40 4.00 -19.07
N ASP A 307 -9.33 4.76 -18.81
CA ASP A 307 -7.96 4.45 -19.25
C ASP A 307 -7.12 3.68 -18.23
N GLY A 308 -7.72 3.25 -17.11
CA GLY A 308 -7.07 2.49 -16.05
C GLY A 308 -6.85 3.27 -14.74
N PRO A 309 -5.87 2.84 -13.92
CA PRO A 309 -5.62 3.45 -12.62
C PRO A 309 -5.11 4.90 -12.75
N GLU A 310 -5.47 5.71 -11.76
CA GLU A 310 -5.10 7.10 -11.64
C GLU A 310 -3.57 7.27 -11.58
N PRO A 311 -2.95 8.11 -12.43
CA PRO A 311 -1.55 8.46 -12.30
C PRO A 311 -1.32 9.45 -11.13
N PRO A 312 -0.07 9.78 -10.79
CA PRO A 312 0.24 10.90 -9.90
C PRO A 312 -0.47 12.19 -10.33
N ARG A 313 -0.87 12.99 -9.34
CA ARG A 313 -1.49 14.31 -9.53
C ARG A 313 -0.42 15.39 -9.64
N PRO A 314 -0.71 16.51 -10.32
CA PRO A 314 0.18 17.69 -10.30
C PRO A 314 0.54 18.18 -8.90
N SER A 315 -0.36 18.06 -7.92
CA SER A 315 -0.11 18.44 -6.53
C SER A 315 0.73 17.44 -5.73
N ASP A 316 1.01 16.25 -6.26
CA ASP A 316 1.81 15.25 -5.56
C ASP A 316 3.29 15.66 -5.61
N LEU A 317 3.97 15.62 -4.45
CA LEU A 317 5.31 16.15 -4.29
C LEU A 317 6.37 15.11 -4.68
N ASP A 318 7.32 15.54 -5.52
CA ASP A 318 8.58 14.86 -5.79
C ASP A 318 9.73 15.69 -5.18
N GLU A 319 10.41 15.16 -4.16
CA GLU A 319 11.55 15.86 -3.55
C GLU A 319 12.81 15.82 -4.42
N TYR A 320 12.86 14.86 -5.34
CA TYR A 320 13.96 14.66 -6.27
C TYR A 320 13.44 14.22 -7.65
N GLY A 321 14.25 14.43 -8.68
CA GLY A 321 13.88 14.15 -10.06
C GLY A 321 14.53 12.89 -10.63
N PRO A 322 14.21 12.58 -11.90
CA PRO A 322 14.83 11.49 -12.67
C PRO A 322 16.35 11.51 -12.61
N MET A 323 16.94 10.32 -12.43
CA MET A 323 18.39 10.15 -12.48
C MET A 323 18.76 8.74 -12.95
N LYS A 324 20.02 8.56 -13.35
CA LYS A 324 20.59 7.25 -13.64
C LYS A 324 20.78 6.48 -12.33
N LEU A 325 20.18 5.29 -12.23
CA LEU A 325 20.22 4.46 -11.01
C LEU A 325 21.18 3.29 -11.12
N HIS A 326 21.30 2.73 -12.32
CA HIS A 326 22.06 1.50 -12.56
C HIS A 326 23.23 1.76 -13.51
N PRO A 327 24.29 0.92 -13.43
CA PRO A 327 25.34 0.89 -14.44
C PRO A 327 24.79 0.74 -15.87
N THR A 328 25.58 1.16 -16.85
CA THR A 328 25.21 1.02 -18.25
C THR A 328 25.15 -0.46 -18.63
N LEU A 329 23.99 -0.93 -19.11
CA LEU A 329 23.84 -2.28 -19.65
C LEU A 329 23.83 -2.21 -21.19
N HIS A 330 24.74 -2.94 -21.83
CA HIS A 330 24.82 -3.03 -23.29
C HIS A 330 23.84 -4.08 -23.84
N THR A 331 23.51 -3.98 -25.14
CA THR A 331 22.55 -4.90 -25.77
C THR A 331 23.03 -6.35 -25.85
N ASP A 332 24.33 -6.60 -25.67
CA ASP A 332 24.92 -7.93 -25.61
C ASP A 332 24.94 -8.51 -24.16
N GLY A 333 24.41 -7.77 -23.19
CA GLY A 333 24.36 -8.15 -21.79
C GLY A 333 25.57 -7.72 -20.95
N THR A 334 26.55 -7.04 -21.55
CA THR A 334 27.71 -6.52 -20.82
C THR A 334 27.31 -5.35 -19.91
N VAL A 335 27.68 -5.42 -18.62
CA VAL A 335 27.47 -4.34 -17.64
C VAL A 335 28.75 -3.51 -17.52
N GLN A 336 28.64 -2.20 -17.74
CA GLN A 336 29.70 -1.23 -17.57
C GLN A 336 29.38 -0.30 -16.40
N TYR A 337 30.22 -0.37 -15.38
CA TYR A 337 30.20 0.54 -14.23
C TYR A 337 30.79 1.89 -14.64
N ASP A 338 30.17 2.97 -14.19
CA ASP A 338 30.74 4.31 -14.33
C ASP A 338 31.88 4.44 -13.31
N ASP A 339 33.01 5.06 -13.70
CA ASP A 339 34.20 5.27 -12.85
C ASP A 339 33.98 6.31 -11.75
#